data_AF-A0A2V9W6T8-F1
#
_entry.id   AF-A0A2V9W6T8-F1
#
_cell.length_a   1.000
_cell.length_b   1.000
_cell.length_c   1.000
_cell.angle_alpha   90.00
_cell.angle_beta   90.00
_cell.angle_gamma   90.00
#
_symmetry.space_group_name_H-M   'P 1'
#
loop_
_entity.id
_entity.type
_entity.pdbx_description
1 polymer ?
#
loop_
_entity_poly.entity_id
_entity_poly.type
_entity_poly.pdbx_seq_one_letter_code
_entity_poly.pdbx_strand_id
1 'polypeptide(L)'
;IEPYNKNRFVRFHAFHSIFFHVAWIVLWIGLGIFGHLPFLGWASLLLWPLIGLAGFVIWLILVFKAYQGQMFKLPVIGDMAEKQANTV
;
A
#
# COMPACT_ATOMS: atom_id res chain seq x y z
N ILE A 1 22.42 -9.40 16.71
CA ILE A 1 21.36 -8.64 16.01
C ILE A 1 20.07 -8.98 16.72
N GLU A 2 19.55 -8.07 17.54
CA GLU A 2 18.27 -8.27 18.24
C GLU A 2 17.19 -8.63 17.20
N PRO A 3 16.32 -9.59 17.48
CA PRO A 3 15.42 -10.09 16.45
C PRO A 3 14.40 -9.00 16.11
N TYR A 4 14.56 -8.35 14.95
CA TYR A 4 13.71 -7.23 14.49
C TYR A 4 12.21 -7.58 14.48
N ASN A 5 11.88 -8.87 14.40
CA ASN A 5 10.52 -9.40 14.51
C ASN A 5 9.92 -9.30 15.94
N LYS A 6 10.67 -8.88 16.95
CA LYS A 6 10.13 -8.53 18.28
C LYS A 6 9.69 -7.07 18.36
N ASN A 7 10.22 -6.21 17.48
CA ASN A 7 9.90 -4.79 17.53
C ASN A 7 8.55 -4.52 16.85
N ARG A 8 7.55 -4.13 17.66
CA ARG A 8 6.20 -3.76 17.20
C ARG A 8 6.22 -2.70 16.10
N PHE A 9 7.11 -1.71 16.18
CA PHE A 9 7.23 -0.66 15.18
C PHE A 9 7.69 -1.20 13.81
N VAL A 10 8.70 -2.06 13.81
CA VAL A 10 9.21 -2.70 12.59
C VAL A 10 8.13 -3.60 11.98
N ARG A 11 7.41 -4.35 12.82
CA ARG A 11 6.31 -5.22 12.38
C ARG A 11 5.15 -4.46 11.79
N PHE A 12 4.73 -3.37 12.42
CA PHE A 12 3.67 -2.52 11.88
C PHE A 12 4.00 -2.06 10.46
N HIS A 13 5.20 -1.52 10.24
CA HIS A 13 5.61 -1.03 8.91
C HIS A 13 5.81 -2.16 7.89
N ALA A 14 6.30 -3.33 8.33
CA ALA A 14 6.41 -4.51 7.48
C ALA A 14 5.03 -4.98 6.98
N PHE A 15 4.07 -5.19 7.90
CA PHE A 15 2.71 -5.59 7.52
C PHE A 15 1.98 -4.49 6.75
N HIS A 16 2.16 -3.22 7.11
CA HIS A 16 1.59 -2.09 6.37
C HIS A 16 2.09 -2.08 4.92
N SER A 17 3.38 -2.29 4.70
CA SER A 17 3.95 -2.40 3.35
C SER A 17 3.39 -3.60 2.59
N ILE A 18 3.31 -4.78 3.22
CA ILE A 18 2.75 -5.98 2.59
C ILE A 18 1.30 -5.73 2.17
N PHE A 19 0.44 -5.24 3.06
CA PHE A 19 -0.97 -4.99 2.74
C PHE A 19 -1.16 -3.89 1.70
N PHE A 20 -0.35 -2.84 1.74
CA PHE A 20 -0.37 -1.81 0.69
C PHE A 20 -0.05 -2.40 -0.69
N HIS A 21 0.99 -3.22 -0.81
CA HIS A 21 1.35 -3.83 -2.10
C HIS A 21 0.33 -4.88 -2.55
N VAL A 22 -0.25 -5.66 -1.63
CA VAL A 22 -1.35 -6.58 -1.97
C VAL A 22 -2.55 -5.81 -2.52
N ALA A 23 -2.95 -4.70 -1.88
CA ALA A 23 -4.02 -3.84 -2.38
C ALA A 23 -3.66 -3.26 -3.76
N TRP A 24 -2.40 -2.86 -3.96
CA TRP A 24 -1.91 -2.37 -5.24
C TRP A 24 -1.99 -3.42 -6.35
N ILE A 25 -1.61 -4.67 -6.07
CA ILE A 25 -1.69 -5.79 -7.01
C ILE A 25 -3.16 -6.06 -7.39
N VAL A 26 -4.07 -6.07 -6.41
CA VAL A 26 -5.51 -6.25 -6.67
C VAL A 26 -6.05 -5.14 -7.56
N LEU A 27 -5.70 -3.88 -7.28
CA LEU A 27 -6.07 -2.74 -8.11
C LEU A 27 -5.52 -2.87 -9.53
N TRP A 28 -4.25 -3.28 -9.68
CA TRP A 28 -3.60 -3.46 -10.96
C TRP A 28 -4.28 -4.53 -11.83
N ILE A 29 -4.59 -5.69 -11.23
CA ILE A 29 -5.33 -6.78 -11.91
C ILE A 29 -6.74 -6.31 -12.29
N GLY A 30 -7.47 -5.69 -11.36
CA GLY A 30 -8.83 -5.21 -11.61
C GLY A 30 -8.88 -4.22 -12.76
N LEU A 31 -8.03 -3.19 -12.73
CA LEU A 31 -7.95 -2.19 -13.80
C LEU A 31 -7.48 -2.80 -15.13
N GLY A 32 -6.58 -3.79 -15.10
CA GLY A 32 -6.17 -4.53 -16.30
C GLY A 32 -7.36 -5.20 -17.00
N ILE A 33 -8.23 -5.86 -16.24
CA ILE A 33 -9.46 -6.49 -16.78
C ILE A 33 -10.38 -5.44 -17.42
N PHE A 34 -10.62 -4.31 -16.73
CA PHE A 34 -11.49 -3.24 -17.26
C PHE A 34 -10.88 -2.49 -18.45
N GLY A 35 -9.55 -2.41 -18.54
CA GLY A 35 -8.82 -1.75 -19.62
C GLY A 35 -9.00 -2.42 -21.00
N HIS A 36 -9.42 -3.69 -21.04
CA HIS A 36 -9.73 -4.41 -22.28
C HIS A 36 -11.11 -4.08 -22.85
N LEU A 37 -11.94 -3.28 -22.16
CA LEU A 37 -13.24 -2.87 -22.67
C LEU A 37 -13.08 -1.77 -23.74
N PRO A 38 -13.63 -1.95 -24.96
CA PRO A 38 -13.35 -1.10 -26.13
C PRO A 38 -13.74 0.38 -25.97
N PHE A 39 -14.63 0.72 -25.02
CA PHE A 39 -15.06 2.09 -24.75
C PHE A 39 -14.26 2.80 -23.64
N LEU A 40 -13.46 2.07 -22.85
CA LEU A 40 -12.65 2.63 -21.75
C LEU A 40 -11.17 2.84 -22.13
N GLY A 41 -10.74 2.36 -23.30
CA GLY A 41 -9.34 2.39 -23.74
C GLY A 41 -8.72 3.79 -23.87
N TRP A 42 -9.52 4.84 -24.10
CA TRP A 42 -9.02 6.22 -24.12
C TRP A 42 -8.87 6.82 -22.72
N ALA A 43 -9.79 6.48 -21.81
CA ALA A 43 -9.74 6.92 -20.42
C ALA A 43 -8.56 6.26 -19.68
N SER A 44 -8.23 5.01 -20.01
CA SER A 44 -7.09 4.31 -19.40
C SER A 44 -5.74 4.98 -19.68
N LEU A 45 -5.56 5.66 -20.83
CA LEU A 45 -4.32 6.38 -21.16
C LEU A 45 -3.98 7.51 -20.17
N LEU A 46 -4.99 8.18 -19.62
CA LEU A 46 -4.80 9.27 -18.64
C LEU A 46 -4.98 8.79 -17.20
N LEU A 47 -5.93 7.88 -16.95
CA LEU A 47 -6.20 7.39 -15.60
C LEU A 47 -5.05 6.54 -15.07
N TRP A 48 -4.39 5.75 -15.92
CA TRP A 48 -3.31 4.86 -15.51
C TRP A 48 -2.10 5.59 -14.89
N PRO A 49 -1.48 6.58 -15.56
CA PRO A 49 -0.38 7.32 -14.96
C PRO A 49 -0.82 8.11 -13.72
N LEU A 50 -2.07 8.61 -13.68
CA LEU A 50 -2.58 9.36 -12.54
C LEU A 50 -2.78 8.48 -11.30
N ILE A 51 -3.39 7.31 -11.46
CA ILE A 51 -3.55 6.32 -10.37
C ILE A 51 -2.18 5.85 -9.91
N GLY A 52 -1.28 5.52 -10.85
CA GLY A 52 0.10 5.15 -10.59
C GLY A 52 0.84 6.19 -9.74
N LEU A 53 0.74 7.46 -10.15
CA LEU A 53 1.35 8.58 -9.43
C LEU A 53 0.73 8.78 -8.04
N ALA A 54 -0.60 8.68 -7.91
CA ALA A 54 -1.27 8.78 -6.61
C ALA A 54 -0.82 7.66 -5.66
N GLY A 55 -0.76 6.42 -6.14
CA GLY A 55 -0.23 5.29 -5.39
C GLY A 55 1.22 5.47 -4.96
N PHE A 56 2.06 5.95 -5.88
CA PHE A 56 3.46 6.25 -5.58
C PHE A 56 3.62 7.36 -4.53
N VAL A 57 2.83 8.43 -4.62
CA VAL A 57 2.80 9.51 -3.61
C VAL A 57 2.35 8.98 -2.26
N ILE A 58 1.30 8.16 -2.20
CA ILE A 58 0.85 7.52 -0.95
C ILE A 58 1.99 6.67 -0.37
N TRP A 59 2.61 5.82 -1.18
CA TRP A 59 3.73 4.99 -0.75
C TRP A 59 4.90 5.82 -0.19
N LEU A 60 5.26 6.92 -0.86
CA LEU A 60 6.28 7.84 -0.36
C LEU A 60 5.89 8.41 1.00
N ILE A 61 4.65 8.86 1.18
CA ILE A 61 4.16 9.36 2.48
C ILE A 61 4.33 8.28 3.56
N LEU A 62 3.97 7.02 3.27
CA LEU A 62 4.15 5.91 4.22
C LEU A 62 5.61 5.71 4.61
N VAL A 63 6.52 5.70 3.63
CA VAL A 63 7.96 5.56 3.86
C VAL A 63 8.52 6.73 4.68
N PHE A 64 8.15 7.96 4.34
CA PHE A 64 8.59 9.14 5.10
C PHE A 64 8.07 9.13 6.54
N LYS A 65 6.81 8.72 6.75
CA LYS A 65 6.24 8.58 8.10
C LYS A 65 6.96 7.50 8.91
N ALA A 66 7.28 6.37 8.27
CA ALA A 66 8.09 5.32 8.88
C ALA A 66 9.48 5.83 9.27
N TYR A 67 10.12 6.59 8.38
CA TYR A 67 11.44 7.19 8.63
C TYR A 67 11.41 8.19 9.81
N GLN A 68 10.31 8.94 9.96
CA GLN A 68 10.08 9.86 11.09
C GLN A 68 9.70 9.15 12.41
N GLY A 69 9.64 7.82 12.44
CA GLY A 69 9.21 7.09 13.63
C GLY A 69 7.70 7.16 13.90
N GLN A 70 6.89 7.58 12.92
CA GLN A 70 5.44 7.76 13.07
C GLN A 70 4.68 6.54 12.56
N MET A 71 3.78 5.97 13.39
CA MET A 71 2.85 4.91 12.98
C MET A 71 1.59 5.51 12.33
N PHE A 72 1.77 6.07 11.14
CA PHE A 72 0.66 6.56 10.33
C PHE A 72 -0.17 5.38 9.81
N LYS A 73 -1.49 5.42 10.02
CA LYS A 73 -2.42 4.37 9.63
C LYS A 73 -3.27 4.84 8.45
N LEU A 74 -3.18 4.11 7.34
CA LEU A 74 -4.19 4.21 6.30
C LEU A 74 -5.48 3.53 6.77
N PRO A 75 -6.67 4.03 6.39
CA PRO A 75 -7.92 3.34 6.65
C PRO A 75 -7.86 1.90 6.15
N VAL A 76 -8.38 0.94 6.92
CA VAL A 76 -8.35 -0.51 6.63
C VAL A 76 -6.94 -1.12 6.70
N ILE A 77 -6.00 -0.68 5.87
CA ILE A 77 -4.64 -1.23 5.75
C ILE A 77 -3.86 -1.05 7.07
N GLY A 78 -3.95 0.13 7.68
CA GLY A 78 -3.28 0.45 8.94
C GLY A 78 -3.84 -0.34 10.12
N ASP A 79 -5.15 -0.56 10.17
CA ASP A 79 -5.78 -1.36 11.23
C ASP A 79 -5.43 -2.85 11.09
N MET A 80 -5.38 -3.36 9.86
CA MET A 80 -4.89 -4.70 9.57
C MET A 80 -3.42 -4.87 9.98
N ALA A 81 -2.57 -3.88 9.64
CA ALA A 81 -1.16 -3.88 9.99
C ALA A 81 -0.93 -3.85 11.50
N GLU A 82 -1.69 -3.02 12.24
CA GLU A 82 -1.64 -2.97 13.69
C GLU A 82 -2.08 -4.28 14.33
N LYS A 83 -3.18 -4.89 13.85
CA LYS A 83 -3.64 -6.19 14.36
C LYS A 83 -2.54 -7.24 14.24
N GLN A 84 -1.87 -7.33 13.08
CA GLN A 84 -0.77 -8.27 12.88
C GLN A 84 0.48 -7.91 13.71
N ALA A 85 0.77 -6.62 13.88
CA ALA A 85 1.87 -6.14 14.73
C ALA A 85 1.68 -6.41 16.23
N ASN A 86 0.45 -6.69 16.67
CA ASN A 86 0.13 -7.04 18.05
C ASN A 86 -0.04 -8.56 18.29
N THR A 87 -0.19 -9.38 17.25
CA THR A 87 -0.58 -10.81 17.38
C THR A 87 0.61 -11.77 17.35
N VAL A 88 1.60 -11.51 16.49
CA VAL A 88 2.91 -12.23 16.44
C VAL A 88 3.83 -11.73 17.58
#